data_AF-A0A5Z5HUW2-F1
#
_entry.id   AF-A0A5Z5HUW2-F1
#
_cell.length_a   1.000
_cell.length_b   1.000
_cell.length_c   1.000
_cell.angle_alpha   90.00
_cell.angle_beta   90.00
_cell.angle_gamma   90.00
#
_symmetry.space_group_name_H-M   'P 1'
#
loop_
_entity.id
_entity.type
_entity.pdbx_description
1 polymer ?
#
loop_
_entity_poly.entity_id
_entity_poly.type
_entity_poly.pdbx_seq_one_letter_code
_entity_poly.pdbx_strand_id
1 'polypeptide(L)'
;MTKGKMVVIIPLIVFIIIAAAIGVGAHIYEDSIKKALLDGTLKVTDLNSTLINIASIIFAISGAWIALVFPKSIKKLKSNQVKEITSEDEEAAFYDISICSVISLLVLFVIMIINYLLSIAVIYENKLDIFYYCLIIVSVLYLLESIVVLWTAKTTFKVFASYSMAIMNRGTVENIESVQREDEE
;
A
#
# COMPACT_ATOMS: atom_id res chain seq x y z
N MET A 1 -7.82 14.29 -21.98
CA MET A 1 -7.37 13.25 -21.03
C MET A 1 -6.81 13.94 -19.79
N THR A 2 -7.50 13.89 -18.65
CA THR A 2 -7.11 14.63 -17.43
C THR A 2 -5.88 14.00 -16.79
N LYS A 3 -4.93 14.84 -16.33
CA LYS A 3 -3.62 14.45 -15.78
C LYS A 3 -3.70 13.32 -14.72
N GLY A 4 -4.78 13.26 -13.93
CA GLY A 4 -5.00 12.19 -12.94
C GLY A 4 -5.13 10.77 -13.52
N LYS A 5 -5.68 10.61 -14.75
CA LYS A 5 -5.79 9.29 -15.38
C LYS A 5 -4.42 8.75 -15.83
N MET A 6 -3.51 9.62 -16.29
CA MET A 6 -2.17 9.20 -16.72
C MET A 6 -1.28 8.72 -15.56
N VAL A 7 -1.45 9.29 -14.37
CA VAL A 7 -0.65 8.93 -13.18
C VAL A 7 -0.92 7.49 -12.71
N VAL A 8 -2.13 6.97 -12.94
CA VAL A 8 -2.51 5.59 -12.57
C VAL A 8 -2.25 4.60 -13.71
N ILE A 9 -2.40 5.02 -14.97
CA ILE A 9 -2.24 4.13 -16.13
C ILE A 9 -0.79 3.66 -16.32
N ILE A 10 0.19 4.55 -16.14
CA ILE A 10 1.61 4.20 -16.31
C ILE A 10 2.07 3.10 -15.34
N PRO A 11 1.85 3.20 -14.01
CA PRO A 11 2.23 2.13 -13.10
C PRO A 11 1.45 0.84 -13.34
N LEU A 12 0.20 0.92 -13.83
CA LEU A 12 -0.58 -0.26 -14.20
C LEU A 12 0.03 -0.99 -15.42
N ILE A 13 0.48 -0.27 -16.44
CA ILE A 13 1.16 -0.85 -17.62
C ILE A 13 2.48 -1.48 -17.20
N VAL A 14 3.27 -0.80 -16.38
CA VAL A 14 4.54 -1.34 -15.86
C VAL A 14 4.28 -2.61 -15.04
N PHE A 15 3.25 -2.62 -14.20
CA PHE A 15 2.84 -3.80 -13.46
C PHE A 15 2.47 -4.97 -14.38
N ILE A 16 1.67 -4.74 -15.42
CA ILE A 16 1.28 -5.78 -16.39
C ILE A 16 2.51 -6.37 -17.08
N ILE A 17 3.47 -5.52 -17.49
CA ILE A 17 4.71 -5.98 -18.14
C ILE A 17 5.53 -6.85 -17.18
N ILE A 18 5.69 -6.43 -15.92
CA ILE A 18 6.45 -7.21 -14.93
C ILE A 18 5.72 -8.52 -14.58
N ALA A 19 4.40 -8.50 -14.44
CA ALA A 19 3.60 -9.70 -14.21
C ALA A 19 3.73 -10.69 -15.36
N ALA A 20 3.70 -10.22 -16.61
CA ALA A 20 3.94 -11.04 -17.79
C ALA A 20 5.37 -11.61 -17.81
N ALA A 21 6.38 -10.80 -17.45
CA ALA A 21 7.76 -11.27 -17.36
C ALA A 21 7.94 -12.36 -16.30
N ILE A 22 7.26 -12.25 -15.15
CA ILE A 22 7.24 -13.32 -14.13
C ILE A 22 6.57 -14.58 -14.67
N GLY A 23 5.44 -14.46 -15.36
CA GLY A 23 4.76 -15.61 -15.96
C GLY A 23 5.65 -16.34 -16.97
N VAL A 24 6.32 -15.59 -17.86
CA VAL A 24 7.26 -16.15 -18.84
C VAL A 24 8.47 -16.77 -18.16
N GLY A 25 9.07 -16.08 -17.18
CA GLY A 25 10.19 -16.60 -16.41
C GLY A 25 9.84 -17.89 -15.67
N ALA A 26 8.68 -17.92 -15.02
CA ALA A 26 8.19 -19.12 -14.34
C ALA A 26 8.05 -20.30 -15.31
N HIS A 27 7.50 -20.07 -16.50
CA HIS A 27 7.36 -21.12 -17.50
C HIS A 27 8.70 -21.64 -18.04
N ILE A 28 9.70 -20.77 -18.24
CA ILE A 28 11.04 -21.18 -18.65
C ILE A 28 11.72 -22.04 -17.56
N TYR A 29 11.50 -21.73 -16.29
CA TYR A 29 12.10 -22.42 -15.15
C TYR A 29 11.14 -23.41 -14.47
N GLU A 30 10.09 -23.85 -15.15
CA GLU A 30 8.99 -24.65 -14.58
C GLU A 30 9.50 -25.88 -13.83
N ASP A 31 10.40 -26.66 -14.45
CA ASP A 31 10.96 -27.88 -13.85
C ASP A 31 11.76 -27.59 -12.58
N SER A 32 12.52 -26.50 -12.56
CA SER A 32 13.33 -26.11 -11.40
C SER A 32 12.43 -25.62 -10.25
N ILE A 33 11.37 -24.87 -10.56
CA ILE A 33 10.41 -24.39 -9.57
C ILE A 33 9.61 -25.55 -8.98
N LYS A 34 9.11 -26.46 -9.83
CA LYS A 34 8.40 -27.67 -9.39
C LYS A 34 9.27 -28.54 -8.50
N LYS A 35 10.55 -28.71 -8.84
CA LYS A 35 11.52 -29.43 -8.00
C LYS A 35 11.74 -28.72 -6.66
N ALA A 36 11.92 -27.41 -6.66
CA ALA A 36 12.08 -26.62 -5.44
C ALA A 36 10.84 -26.66 -4.51
N LEU A 37 9.63 -26.70 -5.08
CA LEU A 37 8.36 -26.90 -4.37
C LEU A 37 8.26 -28.31 -3.77
N LEU A 38 8.71 -29.34 -4.51
CA LEU A 38 8.76 -30.73 -4.05
C LEU A 38 9.72 -30.93 -2.87
N ASP A 39 10.91 -30.35 -2.98
CA ASP A 39 11.98 -30.46 -1.98
C ASP A 39 11.72 -29.54 -0.76
N GLY A 40 10.64 -28.75 -0.78
CA GLY A 40 10.23 -27.87 0.31
C GLY A 40 11.11 -26.64 0.53
N THR A 41 12.09 -26.42 -0.35
CA THR A 41 12.95 -25.22 -0.36
C THR A 41 12.16 -23.95 -0.69
N LEU A 42 11.06 -24.08 -1.44
CA LEU A 42 10.16 -23.01 -1.79
C LEU A 42 8.77 -23.31 -1.24
N LYS A 43 8.22 -22.42 -0.41
CA LYS A 43 6.92 -22.61 0.24
C LYS A 43 6.00 -21.44 -0.06
N VAL A 44 4.89 -21.72 -0.75
CA VAL A 44 3.85 -20.73 -1.07
C VAL A 44 3.24 -20.13 0.20
N THR A 45 3.16 -20.92 1.27
CA THR A 45 2.64 -20.50 2.59
C THR A 45 3.44 -19.35 3.20
N ASP A 46 4.76 -19.36 3.04
CA ASP A 46 5.65 -18.37 3.65
C ASP A 46 5.51 -17.02 2.94
N LEU A 47 5.38 -17.06 1.61
CA LEU A 47 5.04 -15.88 0.80
C LEU A 47 3.67 -15.32 1.17
N ASN A 48 2.65 -16.18 1.31
CA ASN A 48 1.30 -15.76 1.70
C ASN A 48 1.28 -15.10 3.08
N SER A 49 1.99 -15.66 4.06
CA SER A 49 2.11 -15.08 5.40
C SER A 49 2.73 -13.68 5.36
N THR A 50 3.78 -13.52 4.55
CA THR A 50 4.45 -12.22 4.36
C THR A 50 3.50 -11.19 3.71
N LEU A 51 2.76 -11.59 2.68
CA LEU A 51 1.76 -10.73 2.02
C LEU A 51 0.65 -10.29 2.99
N ILE A 52 0.13 -11.21 3.81
CA ILE A 52 -0.89 -10.89 4.83
C ILE A 52 -0.36 -9.86 5.83
N ASN A 53 0.89 -10.00 6.26
CA ASN A 53 1.52 -9.05 7.17
C ASN A 53 1.63 -7.66 6.54
N ILE A 54 2.11 -7.58 5.30
CA ILE A 54 2.22 -6.30 4.56
C ILE A 54 0.85 -5.64 4.39
N ALA A 55 -0.15 -6.40 3.93
CA ALA A 55 -1.50 -5.88 3.73
C ALA A 55 -2.13 -5.41 5.06
N SER A 56 -1.87 -6.11 6.16
CA SER A 56 -2.33 -5.72 7.50
C SER A 56 -1.69 -4.40 7.96
N ILE A 57 -0.42 -4.17 7.64
CA ILE A 57 0.26 -2.89 7.92
C ILE A 57 -0.37 -1.75 7.12
N ILE A 58 -0.63 -1.94 5.82
CA ILE A 58 -1.29 -0.93 4.98
C ILE A 58 -2.69 -0.62 5.51
N PHE A 59 -3.43 -1.66 5.92
CA PHE A 59 -4.75 -1.49 6.49
C PHE A 59 -4.71 -0.70 7.81
N ALA A 60 -3.74 -0.96 8.68
CA ALA A 60 -3.54 -0.21 9.92
C ALA A 60 -3.20 1.27 9.65
N ILE A 61 -2.30 1.53 8.71
CA ILE A 61 -1.97 2.91 8.27
C ILE A 61 -3.23 3.60 7.76
N SER A 62 -3.99 2.94 6.88
CA SER A 62 -5.22 3.49 6.31
C SER A 62 -6.26 3.79 7.39
N GLY A 63 -6.43 2.90 8.37
CA GLY A 63 -7.28 3.12 9.54
C GLY A 63 -6.85 4.33 10.38
N ALA A 64 -5.55 4.51 10.60
CA ALA A 64 -5.01 5.68 11.29
C ALA A 64 -5.30 6.98 10.52
N TRP A 65 -5.21 6.97 9.20
CA TRP A 65 -5.56 8.12 8.35
C TRP A 65 -7.05 8.46 8.39
N ILE A 66 -7.92 7.44 8.35
CA ILE A 66 -9.36 7.64 8.57
C ILE A 66 -9.59 8.30 9.93
N ALA A 67 -8.93 7.81 10.99
CA ALA A 67 -9.04 8.37 12.33
C ALA A 67 -8.46 9.79 12.48
N LEU A 68 -7.50 10.21 11.65
CA LEU A 68 -6.95 11.57 11.63
C LEU A 68 -7.84 12.55 10.87
N VAL A 69 -8.49 12.11 9.79
CA VAL A 69 -9.35 12.95 8.94
C VAL A 69 -10.79 13.04 9.50
N PHE A 70 -11.35 11.95 10.01
CA PHE A 70 -12.72 11.92 10.54
C PHE A 70 -13.02 12.59 11.91
N PRO A 71 -12.08 13.03 12.77
CA PRO A 71 -12.46 13.86 13.93
C PRO A 71 -13.06 15.19 13.45
N LYS A 72 -12.63 15.67 12.27
CA LYS A 72 -13.12 16.90 11.63
C LYS A 72 -14.51 16.69 11.02
N SER A 73 -14.82 15.54 10.42
CA SER A 73 -16.16 15.21 9.91
C SER A 73 -17.21 15.09 11.02
N ILE A 74 -16.82 14.52 12.17
CA ILE A 74 -17.68 14.46 13.36
C ILE A 74 -17.84 15.84 14.01
N LYS A 75 -16.81 16.70 14.01
CA LYS A 75 -16.93 18.10 14.44
C LYS A 75 -17.79 18.94 13.49
N LYS A 76 -17.76 18.70 12.18
CA LYS A 76 -18.63 19.35 11.17
C LYS A 76 -20.11 19.04 11.40
N LEU A 77 -20.43 17.86 11.93
CA LEU A 77 -21.79 17.51 12.36
C LEU A 77 -22.21 18.17 13.69
N LYS A 78 -21.27 18.73 14.47
CA LYS A 78 -21.51 19.27 15.82
C LYS A 78 -21.29 20.77 16.00
N SER A 79 -20.60 21.48 15.10
CA SER A 79 -20.40 22.93 15.25
C SER A 79 -20.36 23.66 13.92
N ASN A 80 -21.24 24.64 13.77
CA ASN A 80 -21.43 25.42 12.55
C ASN A 80 -20.33 26.46 12.25
N GLN A 81 -19.25 26.55 13.02
CA GLN A 81 -18.20 27.53 12.79
C GLN A 81 -16.84 27.05 13.32
N VAL A 82 -16.07 26.36 12.49
CA VAL A 82 -14.61 26.40 12.54
C VAL A 82 -14.14 26.39 11.09
N LYS A 83 -13.51 27.48 10.66
CA LYS A 83 -12.90 27.60 9.33
C LYS A 83 -11.79 26.56 9.25
N GLU A 84 -11.97 25.59 8.36
CA GLU A 84 -11.06 24.48 8.12
C GLU A 84 -9.67 24.98 7.74
N ILE A 85 -8.66 24.48 8.45
CA ILE A 85 -7.33 24.29 7.90
C ILE A 85 -7.24 22.78 7.64
N THR A 86 -7.90 22.30 6.60
CA THR A 86 -7.47 21.10 5.89
C THR A 86 -6.60 21.63 4.74
N SER A 87 -5.31 21.34 4.77
CA SER A 87 -4.49 21.60 3.58
C SER A 87 -5.02 20.72 2.44
N GLU A 88 -5.05 21.22 1.20
CA GLU A 88 -5.42 20.40 0.02
C GLU A 88 -4.59 19.08 -0.05
N ASP A 89 -3.40 19.09 0.56
CA ASP A 89 -2.53 17.92 0.69
C ASP A 89 -3.07 16.81 1.61
N GLU A 90 -3.85 17.13 2.66
CA GLU A 90 -4.46 16.12 3.55
C GLU A 90 -5.57 15.34 2.84
N GLU A 91 -6.43 16.03 2.08
CA GLU A 91 -7.55 15.40 1.36
C GLU A 91 -7.03 14.53 0.20
N ALA A 92 -6.03 15.02 -0.54
CA ALA A 92 -5.39 14.26 -1.59
C ALA A 92 -4.68 13.00 -1.03
N ALA A 93 -3.98 13.13 0.10
CA ALA A 93 -3.33 12.00 0.75
C ALA A 93 -4.34 10.97 1.26
N PHE A 94 -5.46 11.43 1.83
CA PHE A 94 -6.54 10.54 2.27
C PHE A 94 -7.13 9.72 1.12
N TYR A 95 -7.35 10.35 -0.04
CA TYR A 95 -7.85 9.66 -1.23
C TYR A 95 -6.86 8.60 -1.73
N ASP A 96 -5.58 8.95 -1.85
CA ASP A 96 -4.52 8.03 -2.29
C ASP A 96 -4.38 6.82 -1.35
N ILE A 97 -4.38 7.06 -0.03
CA ILE A 97 -4.28 6.00 0.98
C ILE A 97 -5.54 5.12 0.99
N SER A 98 -6.72 5.71 0.80
CA SER A 98 -7.97 4.95 0.70
C SER A 98 -7.96 4.00 -0.50
N ILE A 99 -7.45 4.44 -1.65
CA ILE A 99 -7.28 3.57 -2.82
C ILE A 99 -6.31 2.42 -2.51
N CYS A 100 -5.16 2.74 -1.91
CA CYS A 100 -4.19 1.72 -1.51
C CYS A 100 -4.81 0.67 -0.58
N SER A 101 -5.62 1.10 0.40
CA SER A 101 -6.35 0.20 1.28
C SER A 101 -7.31 -0.74 0.55
N VAL A 102 -8.03 -0.25 -0.46
CA VAL A 102 -8.96 -1.07 -1.24
C VAL A 102 -8.20 -2.12 -2.06
N ILE A 103 -7.06 -1.74 -2.65
CA ILE A 103 -6.20 -2.68 -3.39
C ILE A 103 -5.68 -3.77 -2.45
N SER A 104 -5.13 -3.40 -1.29
CA SER A 104 -4.65 -4.38 -0.29
C SER A 104 -5.75 -5.31 0.21
N LEU A 105 -6.98 -4.81 0.37
CA LEU A 105 -8.14 -5.65 0.74
C LEU A 105 -8.45 -6.69 -0.36
N LEU A 106 -8.37 -6.29 -1.63
CA LEU A 106 -8.56 -7.19 -2.76
C LEU A 106 -7.45 -8.26 -2.79
N VAL A 107 -6.20 -7.87 -2.53
CA VAL A 107 -5.07 -8.82 -2.43
C VAL A 107 -5.30 -9.82 -1.30
N LEU A 108 -5.74 -9.38 -0.12
CA LEU A 108 -6.10 -10.27 1.00
C LEU A 108 -7.21 -11.25 0.63
N PHE A 109 -8.24 -10.80 -0.08
CA PHE A 109 -9.31 -11.66 -0.55
C PHE A 109 -8.81 -12.74 -1.51
N VAL A 110 -7.92 -12.40 -2.44
CA VAL A 110 -7.30 -13.38 -3.35
C VAL A 110 -6.41 -14.36 -2.59
N ILE A 111 -5.62 -13.90 -1.62
CA ILE A 111 -4.79 -14.78 -0.77
C ILE A 111 -5.65 -15.77 0.01
N MET A 112 -6.82 -15.34 0.50
CA MET A 112 -7.76 -16.23 1.18
C MET A 112 -8.22 -17.36 0.26
N ILE A 113 -8.55 -17.05 -1.00
CA ILE A 113 -8.90 -18.07 -2.01
C ILE A 113 -7.72 -19.00 -2.26
N ILE A 114 -6.51 -18.46 -2.41
CA ILE A 114 -5.29 -19.27 -2.65
C ILE A 114 -5.03 -20.20 -1.46
N ASN A 115 -5.10 -19.72 -0.22
CA ASN A 115 -4.91 -20.54 0.97
C ASN A 115 -5.96 -21.67 1.05
N TYR A 116 -7.20 -21.39 0.66
CA TYR A 116 -8.23 -22.41 0.56
C TYR A 116 -7.90 -23.47 -0.50
N LEU A 117 -7.47 -23.04 -1.70
CA LEU A 117 -7.05 -23.94 -2.77
C LEU A 117 -5.85 -24.80 -2.35
N LEU A 118 -4.83 -24.22 -1.72
CA LEU A 118 -3.66 -24.93 -1.21
C LEU A 118 -4.03 -25.99 -0.16
N SER A 119 -4.99 -25.68 0.71
CA SER A 119 -5.47 -26.60 1.75
C SER A 119 -6.18 -27.82 1.14
N ILE A 120 -6.91 -27.64 0.04
CA ILE A 120 -7.62 -28.72 -0.66
C ILE A 120 -6.68 -29.49 -1.60
N ALA A 121 -5.69 -28.82 -2.19
CA ALA A 121 -4.75 -29.39 -3.15
C ALA A 121 -3.97 -30.59 -2.60
N VAL A 122 -3.81 -30.69 -1.27
CA VAL A 122 -3.16 -31.83 -0.59
C VAL A 122 -3.80 -33.18 -0.94
N ILE A 123 -5.09 -33.18 -1.30
CA ILE A 123 -5.89 -34.38 -1.58
C ILE A 123 -5.80 -34.79 -3.06
N TYR A 124 -5.36 -33.91 -3.96
CA TYR A 124 -5.33 -34.15 -5.41
C TYR A 124 -3.99 -34.75 -5.89
N GLU A 125 -4.06 -35.64 -6.89
CA GLU A 125 -2.87 -36.24 -7.52
C GLU A 125 -1.99 -35.16 -8.21
N ASN A 126 -2.61 -34.12 -8.78
CA ASN A 126 -1.92 -32.99 -9.43
C ASN A 126 -1.55 -31.84 -8.47
N LYS A 127 -1.27 -32.15 -7.19
CA LYS A 127 -0.96 -31.12 -6.19
C LYS A 127 0.17 -30.17 -6.62
N LEU A 128 1.19 -30.68 -7.31
CA LEU A 128 2.36 -29.90 -7.74
C LEU A 128 2.02 -28.80 -8.74
N ASP A 129 1.14 -29.09 -9.69
CA ASP A 129 0.71 -28.09 -10.66
C ASP A 129 -0.11 -26.98 -9.97
N ILE A 130 -0.97 -27.36 -9.01
CA ILE A 130 -1.73 -26.38 -8.21
C ILE A 130 -0.78 -25.49 -7.41
N PHE A 131 0.23 -26.07 -6.74
CA PHE A 131 1.25 -25.30 -6.02
C PHE A 131 2.02 -24.35 -6.94
N TYR A 132 2.39 -24.81 -8.13
CA TYR A 132 3.11 -24.02 -9.13
C TYR A 132 2.30 -22.81 -9.62
N TYR A 133 1.05 -23.01 -10.03
CA TYR A 133 0.18 -21.89 -10.45
C TYR A 133 -0.13 -20.93 -9.31
N CYS A 134 -0.37 -21.44 -8.10
CA CYS A 134 -0.54 -20.59 -6.92
C CYS A 134 0.71 -19.74 -6.69
N LEU A 135 1.92 -20.31 -6.82
CA LEU A 135 3.16 -19.57 -6.64
C LEU A 135 3.31 -18.41 -7.64
N ILE A 136 2.95 -18.62 -8.91
CA ILE A 136 2.98 -17.56 -9.92
C ILE A 136 2.05 -16.42 -9.51
N ILE A 137 0.80 -16.74 -9.15
CA ILE A 137 -0.19 -15.74 -8.74
C ILE A 137 0.30 -14.98 -7.50
N VAL A 138 0.79 -15.70 -6.48
CA VAL A 138 1.32 -15.10 -5.25
C VAL A 138 2.52 -14.19 -5.55
N SER A 139 3.39 -14.57 -6.48
CA SER A 139 4.54 -13.75 -6.89
C SER A 139 4.10 -12.43 -7.54
N VAL A 140 3.07 -12.49 -8.39
CA VAL A 140 2.47 -11.30 -9.01
C VAL A 140 1.80 -10.40 -7.97
N LEU A 141 1.05 -10.98 -7.04
CA LEU A 141 0.43 -10.24 -5.93
C LEU A 141 1.50 -9.60 -5.02
N TYR A 142 2.61 -10.29 -4.78
CA TYR A 142 3.71 -9.76 -3.96
C TYR A 142 4.30 -8.48 -4.55
N LEU A 143 4.47 -8.43 -5.87
CA LEU A 143 4.91 -7.22 -6.55
C LEU A 143 3.86 -6.12 -6.52
N LEU A 144 2.59 -6.45 -6.71
CA LEU A 144 1.51 -5.48 -6.61
C LEU A 144 1.54 -4.82 -5.23
N GLU A 145 1.61 -5.63 -4.19
CA GLU A 145 1.59 -5.15 -2.81
C GLU A 145 2.85 -4.32 -2.50
N SER A 146 4.01 -4.70 -3.04
CA SER A 146 5.24 -3.91 -2.93
C SER A 146 5.08 -2.50 -3.53
N ILE A 147 4.41 -2.38 -4.68
CA ILE A 147 4.11 -1.08 -5.30
C ILE A 147 3.14 -0.27 -4.43
N VAL A 148 2.11 -0.92 -3.89
CA VAL A 148 1.14 -0.28 -2.99
C VAL A 148 1.81 0.23 -1.71
N VAL A 149 2.73 -0.54 -1.13
CA VAL A 149 3.56 -0.11 0.02
C VAL A 149 4.35 1.15 -0.33
N LEU A 150 5.06 1.14 -1.46
CA LEU A 150 5.88 2.28 -1.88
C LEU A 150 5.03 3.53 -2.10
N TRP A 151 3.85 3.39 -2.69
CA TRP A 151 2.93 4.50 -2.87
C TRP A 151 2.42 5.02 -1.53
N THR A 152 1.95 4.13 -0.65
CA THR A 152 1.49 4.50 0.71
C THR A 152 2.58 5.21 1.50
N ALA A 153 3.82 4.70 1.44
CA ALA A 153 4.98 5.30 2.07
C ALA A 153 5.27 6.69 1.51
N LYS A 154 5.33 6.84 0.17
CA LYS A 154 5.54 8.13 -0.49
C LYS A 154 4.51 9.18 -0.06
N THR A 155 3.23 8.81 -0.04
CA THR A 155 2.15 9.71 0.39
C THR A 155 2.31 10.10 1.85
N THR A 156 2.57 9.12 2.72
CA THR A 156 2.80 9.36 4.15
C THR A 156 3.99 10.28 4.40
N PHE A 157 5.12 10.06 3.71
CA PHE A 157 6.31 10.92 3.81
C PHE A 157 6.05 12.33 3.30
N LYS A 158 5.32 12.49 2.18
CA LYS A 158 4.99 13.82 1.65
C LYS A 158 4.22 14.64 2.67
N VAL A 159 3.21 14.04 3.30
CA VAL A 159 2.40 14.75 4.31
C VAL A 159 3.23 15.03 5.57
N PHE A 160 4.01 14.05 6.05
CA PHE A 160 4.89 14.25 7.20
C PHE A 160 5.90 15.38 6.98
N ALA A 161 6.49 15.46 5.78
CA ALA A 161 7.40 16.54 5.41
C ALA A 161 6.69 17.91 5.35
N SER A 162 5.47 17.95 4.80
CA SER A 162 4.64 19.17 4.77
C SER A 162 4.34 19.69 6.18
N TYR A 163 3.92 18.81 7.10
CA TYR A 163 3.71 19.18 8.50
C TYR A 163 4.99 19.64 9.19
N SER A 164 6.11 18.94 8.96
CA SER A 164 7.40 19.29 9.57
C SER A 164 7.88 20.68 9.10
N MET A 165 7.74 20.99 7.82
CA MET A 165 8.05 22.32 7.27
C MET A 165 7.10 23.39 7.81
N ALA A 166 5.81 23.09 7.96
CA ALA A 166 4.84 24.03 8.54
C ALA A 166 5.17 24.36 10.01
N ILE A 167 5.61 23.37 10.78
CA ILE A 167 6.04 23.55 12.18
C ILE A 167 7.36 24.34 12.24
N MET A 168 8.36 23.99 11.42
CA MET A 168 9.62 24.74 11.35
C MET A 168 9.40 26.19 10.96
N ASN A 169 8.56 26.47 9.96
CA ASN A 169 8.25 27.83 9.54
C ASN A 169 7.54 28.60 10.65
N ARG A 170 6.61 27.98 11.40
CA ARG A 170 5.99 28.61 12.57
C ARG A 170 7.01 28.93 13.66
N GLY A 171 7.87 27.97 14.02
CA GLY A 171 8.92 28.19 15.02
C GLY A 171 9.97 29.23 14.58
N THR A 172 10.20 29.37 13.27
CA THR A 172 11.09 30.40 12.72
C THR A 172 10.43 31.79 12.77
N VAL A 173 9.14 31.88 12.45
CA VAL A 173 8.37 33.14 12.54
C VAL A 173 8.24 33.60 14.00
N GLU A 174 7.93 32.71 14.94
CA GLU A 174 7.88 33.05 16.37
C GLU A 174 9.23 33.54 16.90
N ASN A 175 10.35 32.94 16.45
CA ASN A 175 11.69 33.41 16.83
C ASN A 175 12.05 34.77 16.23
N ILE A 176 11.59 35.09 15.01
CA ILE A 176 11.83 36.40 14.40
C ILE A 176 10.98 37.49 15.10
N GLU A 177 9.72 37.19 15.43
CA GLU A 177 8.85 38.12 16.17
C GLU A 177 9.34 38.33 17.62
N SER A 178 9.92 37.32 18.27
CA SER A 178 10.49 37.51 19.61
C SER A 178 11.77 38.35 19.59
N VAL A 179 12.63 38.19 18.58
CA VAL A 179 13.86 38.99 18.43
C VAL A 179 13.54 40.45 18.10
N GLN A 180 12.54 40.72 17.24
CA GLN A 180 12.15 42.10 16.92
C GLN A 180 11.59 42.89 18.11
N ARG A 181 11.00 42.23 19.11
CA ARG A 181 10.47 42.90 20.31
C ARG A 181 11.54 43.25 21.35
N GLU A 182 12.65 42.52 21.38
CA GLU A 182 13.76 42.81 22.29
C GLU A 182 14.63 43.98 21.80
N ASP A 183 14.66 44.25 20.50
CA ASP A 183 15.40 45.38 19.91
C ASP A 183 14.62 46.72 19.96
N GLU A 184 13.34 46.71 20.39
CA GLU A 184 12.46 47.88 20.49
C GLU A 184 12.27 48.44 21.92
N GLU A 185 12.91 47.86 22.94
CA GLU A 185 13.00 48.41 24.33
C GLU A 185 14.34 49.10 24.62
#